data_AF-A0AAU1DHK3-F1
#
_entry.id   AF-A0AAU1DHK3-F1
#
_cell.length_a   1.000
_cell.length_b   1.000
_cell.length_c   1.000
_cell.angle_alpha   90.00
_cell.angle_beta   90.00
_cell.angle_gamma   90.00
#
_symmetry.space_group_name_H-M   'P 1'
#
loop_
_entity.id
_entity.type
_entity.pdbx_description
1 polymer ?
#
loop_
_entity_poly.entity_id
_entity_poly.type
_entity_poly.pdbx_seq_one_letter_code
_entity_poly.pdbx_strand_id
1 'polypeptide(L)'
;MYEMLIHPTPEWLPSTDMLPASLAPLLAKRDETYQRFNDHCTEWDSVLSANWEQIAQQQDQSAARAAVAAGKNPMAGVSNVARAAAERPRAIAAMHSLGQEVQRVDAELLRAVRAEIPSMVGSVEEALDGAEAKYLKSYAVAMQHRAAFTRFAYLRTFLHALANERFAPDFNSYSALGAGATVRGAEEVDAVRLKIAALVDTK
;
A
#
# COMPACT_ATOMS: atom_id res chain seq x y z
N MET A 1 -4.33 17.89 -5.31
CA MET A 1 -4.48 17.50 -6.74
C MET A 1 -3.22 16.75 -7.19
N TYR A 2 -2.94 15.61 -6.55
CA TYR A 2 -1.85 14.65 -6.87
C TYR A 2 -2.39 13.21 -6.90
N GLU A 3 -3.71 13.05 -7.06
CA GLU A 3 -4.40 11.76 -6.92
C GLU A 3 -4.70 11.09 -8.26
N MET A 4 -3.81 11.23 -9.23
CA MET A 4 -3.76 10.28 -10.35
C MET A 4 -2.50 9.43 -10.24
N LEU A 5 -2.45 8.70 -9.11
CA LEU A 5 -2.13 7.28 -8.97
C LEU A 5 -1.00 6.74 -9.87
N ILE A 6 0.18 7.35 -9.81
CA ILE A 6 1.41 6.62 -10.12
C ILE A 6 1.82 5.90 -8.83
N HIS A 7 1.42 4.64 -8.71
CA HIS A 7 1.71 3.85 -7.51
C HIS A 7 3.19 3.47 -7.45
N PRO A 8 3.80 3.41 -6.26
CA PRO A 8 5.18 2.94 -6.11
C PRO A 8 5.32 1.47 -6.51
N THR A 9 4.25 0.69 -6.38
CA THR A 9 4.16 -0.67 -6.89
C THR A 9 2.83 -0.79 -7.62
N PRO A 10 2.82 -1.13 -8.92
CA PRO A 10 1.56 -1.29 -9.62
C PRO A 10 0.81 -2.50 -9.03
N GLU A 11 -0.42 -2.32 -8.57
CA GLU A 11 -1.24 -3.40 -7.97
C GLU A 11 -1.50 -4.58 -8.92
N TRP A 12 -1.31 -4.36 -10.22
CA TRP A 12 -1.45 -5.38 -11.27
C TRP A 12 -0.20 -6.25 -11.45
N LEU A 13 0.94 -5.87 -10.88
CA LEU A 13 2.18 -6.62 -11.03
C LEU A 13 2.24 -7.76 -10.00
N PRO A 14 2.49 -9.02 -10.40
CA PRO A 14 2.81 -10.09 -9.46
C PRO A 14 3.97 -9.71 -8.54
N SER A 15 4.08 -10.37 -7.40
CA SER A 15 5.23 -10.18 -6.52
C SER A 15 6.53 -10.50 -7.26
N THR A 16 7.60 -9.77 -6.94
CA THR A 16 8.85 -9.79 -7.71
C THR A 16 9.49 -11.19 -7.77
N ASP A 17 9.27 -12.00 -6.74
CA ASP A 17 9.69 -13.41 -6.66
C ASP A 17 8.94 -14.33 -7.63
N MET A 18 7.78 -13.92 -8.14
CA MET A 18 7.00 -14.66 -9.13
C MET A 18 7.27 -14.19 -10.57
N LEU A 19 8.00 -13.08 -10.77
CA LEU A 19 8.29 -12.58 -12.11
C LEU A 19 9.45 -13.36 -12.75
N PRO A 20 9.32 -13.75 -14.03
CA PRO A 20 10.45 -14.31 -14.79
C PRO A 20 11.66 -13.36 -14.80
N ALA A 21 12.86 -13.94 -14.73
CA ALA A 21 14.10 -13.16 -14.76
C ALA A 21 14.25 -12.31 -16.04
N SER A 22 13.58 -12.70 -17.14
CA SER A 22 13.50 -11.92 -18.38
C SER A 22 12.88 -10.53 -18.19
N LEU A 23 12.03 -10.36 -17.18
CA LEU A 23 11.34 -9.09 -16.88
C LEU A 23 12.12 -8.19 -15.91
N ALA A 24 13.17 -8.70 -15.26
CA ALA A 24 13.95 -7.93 -14.29
C ALA A 24 14.51 -6.60 -14.85
N PRO A 25 15.03 -6.53 -16.10
CA PRO A 25 15.49 -5.27 -16.69
C PRO A 25 14.36 -4.25 -16.89
N LEU A 26 13.16 -4.71 -17.26
CA LEU A 26 11.99 -3.82 -17.43
C LEU A 26 11.49 -3.29 -16.08
N LEU A 27 11.49 -4.14 -15.06
CA LEU A 27 11.15 -3.73 -13.70
C LEU A 27 12.16 -2.70 -13.16
N ALA A 28 13.46 -2.93 -13.31
CA ALA A 28 14.49 -2.00 -12.88
C ALA A 28 14.35 -0.62 -13.57
N LYS A 29 14.10 -0.61 -14.89
CA LYS A 29 13.86 0.61 -15.67
C LYS A 29 12.62 1.36 -15.16
N ARG A 30 11.57 0.64 -14.81
CA ARG A 30 10.34 1.19 -14.25
C ARG A 30 10.62 1.84 -12.91
N ASP A 31 11.34 1.16 -12.01
CA ASP A 31 11.66 1.67 -10.68
C ASP A 31 12.58 2.89 -10.72
N GLU A 32 13.58 2.90 -11.61
CA GLU A 32 14.42 4.08 -11.86
C GLU A 32 13.59 5.27 -12.37
N THR A 33 12.62 5.02 -13.27
CA THR A 33 11.76 6.07 -13.82
C THR A 33 10.80 6.62 -12.76
N TYR A 34 10.24 5.74 -11.93
CA TYR A 34 9.42 6.13 -10.80
C TYR A 34 10.22 6.93 -9.76
N GLN A 35 11.45 6.51 -9.47
CA GLN A 35 12.33 7.22 -8.53
C GLN A 35 12.62 8.63 -9.03
N ARG A 36 12.94 8.82 -10.31
CA ARG A 36 13.14 10.17 -10.90
C ARG A 36 11.89 11.05 -10.77
N PHE A 37 10.71 10.48 -11.00
CA PHE A 37 9.44 11.18 -10.77
C PHE A 37 9.27 11.58 -9.30
N ASN A 38 9.54 10.68 -8.38
CA ASN A 38 9.41 10.91 -6.94
C ASN A 38 10.44 11.93 -6.42
N ASP A 39 11.68 11.85 -6.89
CA ASP A 39 12.75 12.80 -6.57
C ASP A 39 12.35 14.21 -7.00
N HIS A 40 11.80 14.35 -8.22
CA HIS A 40 11.28 15.64 -8.72
C HIS A 40 10.12 16.15 -7.85
N CYS A 41 9.16 15.29 -7.52
CA CYS A 41 8.04 15.66 -6.66
C CYS A 41 8.52 16.10 -5.26
N THR A 42 9.54 15.45 -4.72
CA THR A 42 10.12 15.76 -3.41
C THR A 42 10.92 17.07 -3.44
N GLU A 43 11.77 17.26 -4.45
CA GLU A 43 12.56 18.48 -4.64
C GLU A 43 11.66 19.71 -4.75
N TRP A 44 10.56 19.58 -5.51
CA TRP A 44 9.66 20.68 -5.82
C TRP A 44 8.40 20.71 -4.95
N ASP A 45 8.31 19.91 -3.87
CA ASP A 45 7.09 19.72 -3.07
C ASP A 45 6.42 21.04 -2.65
N SER A 46 7.21 21.99 -2.13
CA SER A 46 6.72 23.30 -1.72
C SER A 46 6.10 24.13 -2.86
N VAL A 47 6.63 23.98 -4.08
CA VAL A 47 6.19 24.67 -5.29
C VAL A 47 5.06 23.93 -5.99
N LEU A 48 4.97 22.62 -5.80
CA LEU A 48 4.02 21.70 -6.41
C LEU A 48 2.71 21.59 -5.60
N SER A 49 2.81 21.77 -4.28
CA SER A 49 1.71 21.72 -3.32
C SER A 49 0.52 22.62 -3.69
N ALA A 50 -0.68 22.24 -3.24
CA ALA A 50 -1.89 23.02 -3.51
C ALA A 50 -1.88 24.39 -2.82
N ASN A 51 -1.22 24.49 -1.67
CA ASN A 51 -1.05 25.68 -0.85
C ASN A 51 0.33 26.34 -1.03
N TRP A 52 0.98 26.16 -2.19
CA TRP A 52 2.32 26.68 -2.48
C TRP A 52 2.47 28.17 -2.15
N GLU A 53 1.44 28.98 -2.44
CA GLU A 53 1.46 30.43 -2.19
C GLU A 53 1.54 30.73 -0.70
N GLN A 54 0.76 30.02 0.11
CA GLN A 54 0.79 30.16 1.58
C GLN A 54 2.15 29.72 2.14
N ILE A 55 2.73 28.63 1.64
CA ILE A 55 4.07 28.17 2.04
C ILE A 55 5.11 29.24 1.71
N ALA A 56 5.08 29.79 0.49
CA ALA A 56 6.00 30.83 0.06
C ALA A 56 5.84 32.13 0.88
N GLN A 57 4.61 32.53 1.19
CA GLN A 57 4.33 33.69 2.06
C GLN A 57 4.88 33.46 3.48
N GLN A 58 4.74 32.26 4.05
CA GLN A 58 5.30 31.93 5.36
C GLN A 58 6.84 31.97 5.35
N GLN A 59 7.47 31.52 4.27
CA GLN A 59 8.92 31.64 4.08
C GLN A 59 9.37 33.11 4.01
N ASP A 60 8.63 33.96 3.27
CA ASP A 60 8.88 35.40 3.22
C ASP A 60 8.75 36.06 4.61
N GLN A 61 7.70 35.73 5.37
CA GLN A 61 7.52 36.22 6.73
C GLN A 61 8.66 35.79 7.67
N SER A 62 9.11 34.54 7.57
CA SER A 62 10.23 34.01 8.35
C SER A 62 11.55 34.72 7.99
N ALA A 63 11.82 34.88 6.70
CA ALA A 63 13.01 35.57 6.20
C ALA A 63 13.04 37.04 6.63
N ALA A 64 11.90 37.74 6.56
CA ALA A 64 11.76 39.12 7.01
C ALA A 64 12.05 39.26 8.52
N ARG A 65 11.50 38.36 9.35
CA ARG A 65 11.78 38.33 10.80
C ARG A 65 13.26 38.11 11.09
N ALA A 66 13.90 37.18 10.38
CA ALA A 66 15.33 36.90 10.52
C ALA A 66 16.19 38.10 10.08
N ALA A 67 15.83 38.78 9.00
CA ALA A 67 16.53 39.97 8.52
C ALA A 67 16.45 41.12 9.53
N VAL A 68 15.26 41.40 10.09
CA VAL A 68 15.09 42.42 11.16
C VAL A 68 15.94 42.09 12.38
N ALA A 69 15.91 40.83 12.84
CA ALA A 69 16.73 40.39 13.98
C ALA A 69 18.24 40.55 13.73
N ALA A 70 18.68 40.44 12.48
CA ALA A 70 20.06 40.62 12.06
C ALA A 70 20.42 42.08 11.71
N GLY A 71 19.52 43.04 11.88
CA GLY A 71 19.74 44.45 11.51
C GLY A 71 19.86 44.69 10.00
N LYS A 72 19.30 43.79 9.18
CA LYS A 72 19.30 43.86 7.71
C LYS A 72 17.95 44.35 7.18
N ASN A 73 17.92 44.83 5.94
CA ASN A 73 16.67 45.22 5.28
C ASN A 73 15.78 43.98 5.01
N PRO A 74 14.56 43.88 5.59
CA PRO A 74 13.68 42.73 5.39
C PRO A 74 13.07 42.63 4.00
N MET A 75 13.12 43.70 3.21
CA MET A 75 12.62 43.75 1.83
C MET A 75 13.72 43.52 0.78
N ALA A 76 14.95 43.23 1.22
CA ALA A 76 16.04 42.96 0.29
C ALA A 76 15.95 41.54 -0.27
N GLY A 77 16.04 41.41 -1.60
CA GLY A 77 16.01 40.14 -2.32
C GLY A 77 14.72 39.91 -3.11
N VAL A 78 14.61 38.72 -3.70
CA VAL A 78 13.41 38.29 -4.44
C VAL A 78 12.48 37.57 -3.47
N SER A 79 11.20 37.95 -3.46
CA SER A 79 10.16 37.26 -2.68
C SER A 79 10.07 35.79 -3.08
N ASN A 80 9.94 34.91 -2.09
CA ASN A 80 9.72 33.48 -2.30
C ASN A 80 8.42 33.25 -3.10
N VAL A 81 7.39 34.09 -2.93
CA VAL A 81 6.15 34.03 -3.74
C VAL A 81 6.46 34.30 -5.21
N ALA A 82 7.23 35.34 -5.51
CA ALA A 82 7.61 35.67 -6.89
C ALA A 82 8.46 34.57 -7.53
N ARG A 83 9.40 33.99 -6.77
CA ARG A 83 10.21 32.86 -7.22
C ARG A 83 9.36 31.62 -7.50
N ALA A 84 8.53 31.21 -6.55
CA ALA A 84 7.65 30.05 -6.69
C ALA A 84 6.66 30.22 -7.86
N ALA A 85 6.10 31.42 -8.05
CA ALA A 85 5.21 31.71 -9.18
C ALA A 85 5.92 31.53 -10.54
N ALA A 86 7.19 31.91 -10.65
CA ALA A 86 7.99 31.77 -11.88
C ALA A 86 8.47 30.33 -12.13
N GLU A 87 8.64 29.53 -11.07
CA GLU A 87 9.13 28.14 -11.15
C GLU A 87 8.00 27.13 -11.34
N ARG A 88 6.83 27.38 -10.74
CA ARG A 88 5.70 26.43 -10.69
C ARG A 88 5.27 25.88 -12.06
N PRO A 89 5.09 26.69 -13.12
CA PRO A 89 4.69 26.14 -14.42
C PRO A 89 5.70 25.15 -14.99
N ARG A 90 7.00 25.40 -14.77
CA ARG A 90 8.09 24.52 -15.22
C ARG A 90 8.14 23.24 -14.39
N ALA A 91 8.00 23.36 -13.07
CA ALA A 91 7.95 22.20 -12.17
C ALA A 91 6.76 21.28 -12.49
N ILE A 92 5.57 21.86 -12.76
CA ILE A 92 4.37 21.11 -13.16
C ILE A 92 4.56 20.44 -14.52
N ALA A 93 5.10 21.15 -15.51
CA ALA A 93 5.34 20.57 -16.84
C ALA A 93 6.34 19.39 -16.77
N ALA A 94 7.42 19.53 -16.01
CA ALA A 94 8.40 18.47 -15.80
C ALA A 94 7.76 17.25 -15.10
N MET A 95 6.97 17.48 -14.05
CA MET A 95 6.24 16.43 -13.35
C MET A 95 5.31 15.66 -14.31
N HIS A 96 4.55 16.35 -15.17
CA HIS A 96 3.69 15.70 -16.15
C HIS A 96 4.49 14.86 -17.15
N SER A 97 5.61 15.37 -17.65
CA SER A 97 6.49 14.64 -18.58
C SER A 97 7.05 13.37 -17.93
N LEU A 98 7.53 13.47 -16.68
CA LEU A 98 8.04 12.33 -15.92
C LEU A 98 6.93 11.31 -15.66
N GLY A 99 5.73 11.76 -15.30
CA GLY A 99 4.59 10.89 -15.09
C GLY A 99 4.17 10.13 -16.35
N GLN A 100 4.19 10.78 -17.51
CA GLN A 100 3.95 10.13 -18.81
C GLN A 100 5.04 9.09 -19.13
N GLU A 101 6.29 9.35 -18.76
CA GLU A 101 7.37 8.39 -18.92
C GLU A 101 7.15 7.14 -18.06
N VAL A 102 6.76 7.30 -16.80
CA VAL A 102 6.40 6.16 -15.93
C VAL A 102 5.28 5.34 -16.55
N GLN A 103 4.18 5.99 -16.98
CA GLN A 103 3.05 5.31 -17.61
C GLN A 103 3.45 4.54 -18.88
N ARG A 104 4.38 5.08 -19.68
CA ARG A 104 4.90 4.41 -20.88
C ARG A 104 5.67 3.15 -20.51
N VAL A 105 6.54 3.21 -19.49
CA VAL A 105 7.32 2.06 -19.04
C VAL A 105 6.40 1.01 -18.37
N ASP A 106 5.42 1.43 -17.58
CA ASP A 106 4.40 0.54 -17.01
C ASP A 106 3.63 -0.21 -18.12
N ALA A 107 3.26 0.46 -19.21
CA ALA A 107 2.59 -0.17 -20.35
C ALA A 107 3.49 -1.17 -21.09
N GLU A 108 4.79 -0.89 -21.19
CA GLU A 108 5.79 -1.79 -21.76
C GLU A 108 5.94 -3.05 -20.89
N LEU A 109 6.08 -2.87 -19.56
CA LEU A 109 6.18 -3.95 -18.59
C LEU A 109 4.89 -4.79 -18.58
N LEU A 110 3.71 -4.18 -18.55
CA LEU A 110 2.43 -4.88 -18.60
C LEU A 110 2.30 -5.76 -19.86
N ARG A 111 2.75 -5.26 -21.01
CA ARG A 111 2.74 -6.04 -22.25
C ARG A 111 3.68 -7.25 -22.16
N ALA A 112 4.88 -7.07 -21.59
CA ALA A 112 5.85 -8.14 -21.41
C ALA A 112 5.34 -9.20 -20.41
N VAL A 113 4.79 -8.77 -19.27
CA VAL A 113 4.14 -9.66 -18.29
C VAL A 113 3.03 -10.48 -18.96
N ARG A 114 2.16 -9.84 -19.74
CA ARG A 114 1.07 -10.53 -20.45
C ARG A 114 1.57 -11.61 -21.41
N ALA A 115 2.72 -11.41 -22.05
CA ALA A 115 3.32 -12.40 -22.92
C ALA A 115 3.86 -13.62 -22.15
N GLU A 116 4.28 -13.41 -20.90
CA GLU A 116 4.79 -14.47 -20.01
C GLU A 116 3.70 -15.18 -19.19
N ILE A 117 2.45 -14.67 -19.16
CA ILE A 117 1.36 -15.34 -18.41
C ILE A 117 1.29 -16.85 -18.71
N PRO A 118 1.31 -17.32 -19.97
CA PRO A 118 1.19 -18.75 -20.26
C PRO A 118 2.32 -19.60 -19.67
N SER A 119 3.56 -19.08 -19.58
CA SER A 119 4.69 -19.79 -18.98
C SER A 119 4.62 -19.78 -17.44
N MET A 120 3.95 -18.78 -16.86
CA MET A 120 3.83 -18.61 -15.41
C MET A 120 2.71 -19.42 -14.76
N VAL A 121 1.62 -19.74 -15.47
CA VAL A 121 0.40 -20.37 -14.88
C VAL A 121 0.72 -21.59 -14.02
N GLY A 122 1.53 -22.53 -14.51
CA GLY A 122 1.87 -23.74 -13.76
C GLY A 122 2.62 -23.44 -12.45
N SER A 123 3.60 -22.54 -12.50
CA SER A 123 4.35 -22.13 -11.30
C SER A 123 3.51 -21.35 -10.29
N VAL A 124 2.52 -20.58 -10.77
CA VAL A 124 1.59 -19.82 -9.93
C VAL A 124 0.65 -20.78 -9.18
N GLU A 125 0.08 -21.77 -9.87
CA GLU A 125 -0.79 -22.78 -9.25
C GLU A 125 -0.03 -23.61 -8.21
N GLU A 126 1.20 -24.04 -8.51
CA GLU A 126 2.04 -24.76 -7.53
C GLU A 126 2.36 -23.91 -6.29
N ALA A 127 2.67 -22.63 -6.50
CA ALA A 127 2.89 -21.70 -5.40
C ALA A 127 1.63 -21.47 -4.57
N LEU A 128 0.45 -21.41 -5.21
CA LEU A 128 -0.85 -21.26 -4.56
C LEU A 128 -1.17 -22.47 -3.67
N ASP A 129 -1.03 -23.69 -4.20
CA ASP A 129 -1.24 -24.94 -3.44
C ASP A 129 -0.30 -25.00 -2.21
N GLY A 130 0.96 -24.60 -2.40
CA GLY A 130 1.93 -24.51 -1.31
C GLY A 130 1.57 -23.45 -0.26
N ALA A 131 1.01 -22.31 -0.68
CA ALA A 131 0.53 -21.26 0.21
C ALA A 131 -0.73 -21.69 0.98
N GLU A 132 -1.67 -22.36 0.33
CA GLU A 132 -2.88 -22.91 0.94
C GLU A 132 -2.52 -23.89 2.06
N ALA A 133 -1.60 -24.84 1.81
CA ALA A 133 -1.17 -25.80 2.81
C ALA A 133 -0.57 -25.11 4.05
N LYS A 134 0.23 -24.05 3.85
CA LYS A 134 0.78 -23.23 4.95
C LYS A 134 -0.31 -22.48 5.70
N TYR A 135 -1.28 -21.91 4.99
CA TYR A 135 -2.41 -21.22 5.57
C TYR A 135 -3.23 -22.14 6.46
N LEU A 136 -3.65 -23.31 5.95
CA LEU A 136 -4.45 -24.28 6.70
C LEU A 136 -3.73 -24.76 7.97
N LYS A 137 -2.42 -25.02 7.88
CA LYS A 137 -1.61 -25.39 9.04
C LYS A 137 -1.59 -24.28 10.10
N SER A 138 -1.37 -23.04 9.67
CA SER A 138 -1.29 -21.88 10.57
C SER A 138 -2.64 -21.57 11.20
N TYR A 139 -3.72 -21.73 10.43
CA TYR A 139 -5.09 -21.61 10.89
C TYR A 139 -5.42 -22.67 11.95
N ALA A 140 -5.04 -23.92 11.74
CA ALA A 140 -5.23 -24.98 12.74
C ALA A 140 -4.53 -24.66 14.07
N VAL A 141 -3.29 -24.15 14.02
CA VAL A 141 -2.55 -23.69 15.21
C VAL A 141 -3.28 -22.52 15.89
N ALA A 142 -3.76 -21.53 15.13
CA ALA A 142 -4.54 -20.43 15.66
C ALA A 142 -5.83 -20.91 16.36
N MET A 143 -6.53 -21.88 15.79
CA MET A 143 -7.72 -22.48 16.41
C MET A 143 -7.40 -23.24 17.71
N GLN A 144 -6.25 -23.94 17.77
CA GLN A 144 -5.80 -24.58 19.01
C GLN A 144 -5.51 -23.56 20.11
N HIS A 145 -4.81 -22.47 19.79
CA HIS A 145 -4.56 -21.38 20.74
C HIS A 145 -5.85 -20.71 21.19
N ARG A 146 -6.79 -20.47 20.27
CA ARG A 146 -8.11 -19.94 20.57
C ARG A 146 -8.86 -20.85 21.55
N ALA A 147 -8.88 -22.16 21.32
CA ALA A 147 -9.52 -23.11 22.22
C ALA A 147 -8.87 -23.13 23.62
N ALA A 148 -7.54 -23.04 23.70
CA ALA A 148 -6.83 -22.91 24.97
C ALA A 148 -7.20 -21.63 25.72
N PHE A 149 -7.19 -20.48 25.02
CA PHE A 149 -7.62 -19.19 25.58
C PHE A 149 -9.05 -19.27 26.12
N THR A 150 -9.99 -19.79 25.33
CA THR A 150 -11.39 -19.95 25.74
C THR A 150 -11.51 -20.83 26.99
N ARG A 151 -10.78 -21.95 27.08
CA ARG A 151 -10.74 -22.79 28.28
C ARG A 151 -10.25 -22.03 29.52
N PHE A 152 -9.16 -21.27 29.41
CA PHE A 152 -8.65 -20.47 30.53
C PHE A 152 -9.60 -19.34 30.92
N ALA A 153 -10.25 -18.69 29.94
CA ALA A 153 -11.25 -17.66 30.20
C ALA A 153 -12.45 -18.24 30.96
N TYR A 154 -12.95 -19.43 30.57
CA TYR A 154 -14.00 -20.15 31.29
C TYR A 154 -13.57 -20.51 32.72
N LEU A 155 -12.37 -21.08 32.88
CA LEU A 155 -11.86 -21.45 34.20
C LEU A 155 -11.73 -20.22 35.11
N ARG A 156 -11.22 -19.09 34.59
CA ARG A 156 -11.13 -17.83 35.33
C ARG A 156 -12.50 -17.39 35.84
N THR A 157 -13.51 -17.38 34.97
CA THR A 157 -14.89 -17.01 35.35
C THR A 157 -15.47 -17.96 36.40
N PHE A 158 -15.26 -19.26 36.23
CA PHE A 158 -15.71 -20.27 37.19
C PHE A 158 -15.05 -20.09 38.56
N LEU A 159 -13.73 -19.85 38.61
CA LEU A 159 -13.01 -19.57 39.85
C LEU A 159 -13.49 -18.27 40.52
N HIS A 160 -13.78 -17.21 39.75
CA HIS A 160 -14.38 -15.99 40.29
C HIS A 160 -15.77 -16.20 40.88
N ALA A 161 -16.59 -17.05 40.25
CA ALA A 161 -17.92 -17.39 40.77
C ALA A 161 -17.83 -18.21 42.06
N LEU A 162 -16.89 -19.17 42.15
CA LEU A 162 -16.66 -19.95 43.38
C LEU A 162 -16.12 -19.10 44.53
N ALA A 163 -15.21 -18.15 44.25
CA ALA A 163 -14.61 -17.28 45.25
C ALA A 163 -15.59 -16.23 45.81
N ASN A 164 -16.64 -15.90 45.05
CA ASN A 164 -17.67 -14.96 45.46
C ASN A 164 -18.97 -15.74 45.67
N GLU A 165 -19.22 -16.21 46.90
CA GLU A 165 -20.34 -17.09 47.35
C GLU A 165 -21.78 -16.60 47.02
N ARG A 166 -21.96 -15.60 46.15
CA ARG A 166 -23.23 -14.96 45.80
C ARG A 166 -23.66 -15.06 44.33
N PHE A 167 -22.88 -15.66 43.42
CA PHE A 167 -23.27 -15.70 41.99
C PHE A 167 -23.05 -17.07 41.32
N ALA A 168 -24.09 -17.57 40.64
CA ALA A 168 -23.95 -18.66 39.68
C ALA A 168 -23.27 -18.14 38.40
N PRO A 169 -22.34 -18.90 37.79
CA PRO A 169 -21.64 -18.45 36.60
C PRO A 169 -22.61 -18.33 35.40
N ASP A 170 -22.72 -17.14 34.82
CA ASP A 170 -23.44 -16.91 33.56
C ASP A 170 -22.50 -17.16 32.37
N PHE A 171 -22.84 -18.17 31.56
CA PHE A 171 -22.08 -18.60 30.39
C PHE A 171 -22.72 -18.18 29.05
N ASN A 172 -23.83 -17.44 29.06
CA ASN A 172 -24.56 -17.08 27.83
C ASN A 172 -23.89 -16.00 26.97
N SER A 173 -22.87 -15.30 27.50
CA SER A 173 -22.20 -14.20 26.80
C SER A 173 -21.17 -14.61 25.74
N TYR A 174 -20.85 -15.91 25.60
CA TYR A 174 -19.76 -16.38 24.72
C TYR A 174 -20.21 -17.16 23.46
N SER A 175 -21.49 -17.53 23.34
CA SER A 175 -22.02 -18.19 22.12
C SER A 175 -21.94 -17.29 20.87
N ALA A 176 -21.87 -15.97 21.04
CA ALA A 176 -21.75 -14.99 19.96
C ALA A 176 -20.39 -14.99 19.25
N LEU A 177 -19.33 -15.54 19.85
CA LEU A 177 -18.00 -15.60 19.23
C LEU A 177 -17.82 -16.83 18.31
N GLY A 178 -18.73 -17.81 18.35
CA GLY A 178 -18.51 -19.15 17.80
C GLY A 178 -18.80 -19.37 16.32
N ALA A 179 -19.68 -18.60 15.67
CA ALA A 179 -20.27 -19.03 14.38
C ALA A 179 -20.11 -18.09 13.18
N GLY A 180 -19.77 -16.80 13.38
CA GLY A 180 -19.93 -15.79 12.33
C GLY A 180 -18.75 -15.57 11.37
N ALA A 181 -17.56 -16.11 11.66
CA ALA A 181 -16.32 -15.65 11.00
C ALA A 181 -15.70 -16.65 9.99
N THR A 182 -16.28 -17.84 9.81
CA THR A 182 -15.55 -18.99 9.23
C THR A 182 -15.98 -19.42 7.83
N VAL A 183 -17.12 -18.98 7.30
CA VAL A 183 -17.63 -19.48 6.01
C VAL A 183 -17.12 -18.69 4.80
N ARG A 184 -16.70 -17.43 5.00
CA ARG A 184 -16.44 -16.50 3.88
C ARG A 184 -15.11 -16.74 3.14
N GLY A 185 -14.12 -17.42 3.76
CA GLY A 185 -12.78 -17.58 3.18
C GLY A 185 -12.62 -18.75 2.20
N ALA A 186 -13.33 -19.86 2.37
CA ALA A 186 -13.21 -21.02 1.48
C ALA A 186 -13.98 -20.83 0.17
N GLU A 187 -15.17 -20.21 0.23
CA GLU A 187 -15.99 -19.88 -0.94
C GLU A 187 -15.32 -18.85 -1.86
N GLU A 188 -14.54 -17.92 -1.29
CA GLU A 188 -13.78 -16.92 -2.05
C GLU A 188 -12.60 -17.54 -2.82
N VAL A 189 -11.94 -18.56 -2.26
CA VAL A 189 -10.82 -19.27 -2.93
C VAL A 189 -11.33 -20.10 -4.11
N ASP A 190 -12.43 -20.84 -3.93
CA ASP A 190 -13.04 -21.62 -5.02
C ASP A 190 -13.57 -20.72 -6.15
N ALA A 191 -14.13 -19.56 -5.80
CA ALA A 191 -14.60 -18.58 -6.78
C ALA A 191 -13.46 -17.97 -7.62
N VAL A 192 -12.26 -17.82 -7.05
CA VAL A 192 -11.07 -17.35 -7.77
C VAL A 192 -10.53 -18.46 -8.68
N ARG A 193 -10.46 -19.70 -8.19
CA ARG A 193 -10.02 -20.88 -8.97
C ARG A 193 -10.87 -21.11 -10.22
N LEU A 194 -12.20 -20.98 -10.10
CA LEU A 194 -13.14 -21.09 -11.22
C LEU A 194 -12.97 -19.99 -12.27
N LYS A 195 -12.63 -18.76 -11.87
CA LYS A 195 -12.38 -17.65 -12.80
C LYS A 195 -11.07 -17.82 -13.57
N ILE A 196 -10.03 -18.35 -12.91
CA ILE A 196 -8.74 -18.64 -13.54
C ILE A 196 -8.89 -19.76 -14.58
N ALA A 197 -9.59 -20.84 -14.24
CA ALA A 197 -9.86 -21.94 -15.18
C ALA A 197 -10.59 -21.46 -16.46
N ALA A 198 -11.60 -20.60 -16.31
CA ALA A 198 -12.34 -20.06 -17.46
C ALA A 198 -11.50 -19.18 -18.41
N LEU A 199 -10.43 -18.55 -17.89
CA LEU A 199 -9.49 -17.76 -18.70
C LEU A 199 -8.49 -18.64 -19.45
N VAL A 200 -8.27 -19.88 -19.02
CA VAL A 200 -7.37 -20.84 -19.68
C VAL A 200 -8.08 -21.58 -20.82
N ASP A 201 -9.39 -21.86 -20.68
CA ASP A 201 -10.19 -22.64 -21.64
C ASP A 201 -10.74 -21.84 -22.85
N THR A 202 -10.49 -20.54 -22.93
CA THR A 202 -10.98 -19.67 -24.04
C THR A 202 -9.99 -19.50 -25.20
N LYS A 203 -9.03 -20.43 -25.34
CA LYS A 203 -8.12 -20.57 -26.49
C LYS A 203 -8.48 -21.79 -27.33
#